data_AF-A0A5E6NLI6-F1
#
_entry.id   AF-A0A5E6NLI6-F1
#
_cell.length_a   1.000
_cell.length_b   1.000
_cell.length_c   1.000
_cell.angle_alpha   90.00
_cell.angle_beta   90.00
_cell.angle_gamma   90.00
#
_symmetry.space_group_name_H-M   'P 1'
#
loop_
_entity.id
_entity.type
_entity.pdbx_description
1 polymer ?
#
loop_
_entity_poly.entity_id
_entity_poly.type
_entity_poly.pdbx_seq_one_letter_code
_entity_poly.pdbx_strand_id
1 'polypeptide(L)' 'MLADEINRAPAKVQAALLEVMAERQVTIADESFKLDQPFLVMEPKIQ' A
#
# COMPACT_ATOMS: atom_id res chain seq x y z
N MET A 1 4.54 13.19 -7.38
CA MET A 1 3.08 13.01 -7.53
C MET A 1 2.79 11.57 -7.14
N LEU A 2 2.33 11.30 -5.92
CA LEU A 2 2.11 9.94 -5.40
C LEU A 2 1.06 9.16 -6.21
N ALA A 3 0.06 9.85 -6.75
CA ALA A 3 -0.99 9.22 -7.57
C ALA A 3 -0.46 8.65 -8.89
N ASP A 4 0.54 9.29 -9.52
CA ASP A 4 1.08 8.85 -10.80
C ASP A 4 1.93 7.58 -10.67
N GLU A 5 2.57 7.39 -9.52
CA GLU A 5 3.37 6.20 -9.20
C GLU A 5 2.46 5.01 -8.88
N ILE A 6 1.38 5.22 -8.14
CA ILE A 6 0.32 4.21 -7.92
C ILE A 6 -0.31 3.79 -9.26
N ASN A 7 -0.62 4.76 -10.13
CA ASN A 7 -1.21 4.49 -11.45
C ASN A 7 -0.26 3.72 -12.39
N ARG A 8 1.06 3.77 -12.14
CA ARG A 8 2.09 3.00 -12.87
C ARG A 8 2.35 1.61 -12.30
N ALA A 9 1.92 1.34 -11.07
CA ALA A 9 2.04 0.01 -10.49
C ALA A 9 1.17 -0.99 -11.30
N PRO A 10 1.59 -2.27 -11.43
CA PRO A 10 0.77 -3.29 -12.07
C PRO A 10 -0.63 -3.39 -11.44
N ALA A 11 -1.66 -3.71 -12.22
CA ALA A 11 -3.05 -3.76 -11.73
C ALA A 11 -3.24 -4.64 -10.49
N LYS A 12 -2.45 -5.72 -10.35
CA LYS A 12 -2.44 -6.59 -9.17
C LYS A 12 -1.94 -5.88 -7.90
N VAL A 13 -0.97 -4.97 -8.03
CA VAL A 13 -0.44 -4.16 -6.93
C VAL A 13 -1.45 -3.08 -6.53
N GLN A 14 -2.10 -2.45 -7.52
CA GLN A 14 -3.17 -1.49 -7.25
C GLN A 14 -4.36 -2.14 -6.54
N ALA A 15 -4.79 -3.33 -6.97
CA ALA A 15 -5.86 -4.08 -6.32
C ALA A 15 -5.50 -4.44 -4.87
N ALA A 16 -4.28 -4.95 -4.63
CA ALA A 16 -3.80 -5.26 -3.28
C ALA A 16 -3.76 -4.02 -2.37
N LEU A 17 -3.38 -2.85 -2.91
CA LEU A 17 -3.38 -1.60 -2.15
C LEU A 17 -4.80 -1.19 -1.76
N LEU A 18 -5.77 -1.30 -2.68
CA LEU A 18 -7.18 -1.01 -2.39
C LEU A 18 -7.77 -1.97 -1.36
N GLU A 19 -7.42 -3.24 -1.43
CA GLU A 19 -7.83 -4.27 -0.46
C GLU A 19 -7.31 -3.95 0.94
N VAL A 20 -6.03 -3.62 1.05
CA VAL A 20 -5.38 -3.18 2.30
C VAL A 20 -6.00 -1.89 2.84
N MET A 21 -6.35 -0.94 1.97
CA MET A 21 -7.04 0.30 2.39
C MET A 21 -8.45 0.03 2.90
N ALA A 22 -9.16 -0.97 2.35
CA ALA A 22 -10.50 -1.37 2.80
C ALA A 22 -10.44 -2.11 4.14
N GLU A 23 -9.50 -3.05 4.30
CA GLU A 23 -9.31 -3.83 5.53
C GLU A 23 -8.61 -3.03 6.64
N ARG A 24 -7.94 -1.92 6.29
CA ARG A 24 -7.13 -1.07 7.20
C ARG A 24 -6.07 -1.87 7.96
N GLN A 25 -5.62 -2.96 7.36
CA GLN A 25 -4.64 -3.86 7.91
C GLN A 25 -3.82 -4.41 6.74
N VAL A 26 -2.52 -4.56 6.95
CA VAL A 26 -1.63 -5.20 5.99
C VAL A 26 -0.90 -6.34 6.69
N THR A 27 -0.76 -7.48 6.02
CA THR A 27 0.02 -8.60 6.54
C THR A 27 1.31 -8.74 5.73
N ILE A 28 2.46 -8.71 6.42
CA ILE A 28 3.79 -8.87 5.82
C ILE A 28 4.49 -9.99 6.58
N ALA A 29 4.88 -11.05 5.89
CA ALA A 29 5.63 -12.17 6.45
C ALA A 29 5.05 -12.66 7.80
N ASP A 30 3.75 -12.95 7.81
CA ASP A 30 2.96 -13.43 8.97
C ASP A 30 2.71 -12.44 10.10
N GLU A 31 3.17 -11.19 9.97
CA GLU A 31 2.84 -10.11 10.90
C GLU A 31 1.79 -9.17 10.30
N SER A 32 0.69 -8.96 11.03
CA SER A 32 -0.36 -8.04 10.61
C SER A 32 -0.25 -6.68 11.29
N PHE A 33 -0.08 -5.64 10.50
CA PHE A 33 0.02 -4.24 10.92
C PHE A 33 -1.30 -3.52 10.65
N LYS A 34 -1.86 -2.88 11.68
CA LYS A 34 -3.01 -1.99 11.50
C LYS A 34 -2.56 -0.67 10.91
N LEU A 35 -3.37 -0.11 10.03
CA LEU A 35 -3.10 1.18 9.41
C LEU A 35 -3.75 2.29 10.23
N ASP A 36 -2.92 3.08 10.91
CA ASP A 36 -3.35 4.26 11.65
C ASP A 36 -3.70 5.42 10.70
N GLN A 37 -4.65 6.26 11.09
CA GLN A 37 -5.05 7.42 10.30
C GLN A 37 -4.16 8.65 10.62
N PRO A 38 -3.69 9.40 9.60
CA PRO A 38 -3.81 9.14 8.16
C PRO A 38 -2.76 8.13 7.66
N PHE A 39 -3.17 7.22 6.78
CA PHE A 39 -2.26 6.27 6.13
C PHE A 39 -1.55 6.91 4.94
N LEU A 40 -0.21 6.96 4.99
CA LEU A 40 0.63 7.47 3.91
C LEU A 40 1.43 6.31 3.30
N VAL A 41 1.22 6.06 2.01
CA VAL A 41 2.05 5.14 1.23
C VAL A 41 3.36 5.84 0.89
N MET A 42 4.48 5.30 1.34
CA MET A 42 5.80 5.74 0.90
C MET A 42 6.42 4.67 0.00
N GLU A 43 6.90 5.05 -1.18
CA GLU A 43 7.71 4.15 -1.99
C GLU A 43 9.11 4.03 -1.35
N PRO A 44 9.56 2.82 -0.97
CA PRO A 44 10.94 2.65 -0.56
C PRO A 44 11.82 2.83 -1.79
N LYS A 45 12.47 3.99 -1.91
CA LYS A 45 13.58 4.17 -2.85
C LYS A 45 14.71 3.24 -2.42
N ILE A 46 14.80 2.08 -3.05
CA ILE A 46 16.03 1.28 -3.05
C ILE A 46 16.99 2.02 -3.99
N GLN A 47 17.96 2.72 -3.39
CA GLN A 47 19.06 3.37 -4.08
C GLN A 47 20.02 2.34 -4.69
#